data_AF-F3AKP6-F1
#
_entry.id   AF-F3AKP6-F1
#
_cell.length_a   1.000
_cell.length_b   1.000
_cell.length_c   1.000
_cell.angle_alpha   90.00
_cell.angle_beta   90.00
_cell.angle_gamma   90.00
#
_symmetry.space_group_name_H-M   'P 1'
#
loop_
_entity.id
_entity.type
_entity.pdbx_description
1 polymer ?
#
loop_
_entity_poly.entity_id
_entity_poly.type
_entity_poly.pdbx_seq_one_letter_code
_entity_poly.pdbx_strand_id
1 'polypeptide(L)' 'MKKIDRERKYYYETYSGKEWGSIQSHQILMNSSLLGKEKIVEYLAALYKEQQEE' A
#
# COMPACT_ATOMS: atom_id res chain seq x y z
N MET A 1 4.47 17.59 -2.21
CA MET A 1 3.73 16.42 -1.68
C MET A 1 2.24 16.67 -1.60
N LYS A 2 1.75 17.58 -0.72
CA LYS A 2 0.30 17.79 -0.48
C LYS A 2 -0.61 17.92 -1.73
N LYS A 3 -0.15 18.59 -2.80
CA LYS A 3 -0.92 18.71 -4.06
C LYS A 3 -1.06 17.37 -4.80
N ILE A 4 0.06 16.66 -4.95
CA ILE A 4 0.11 15.36 -5.65
C ILE A 4 -0.71 14.32 -4.90
N ASP A 5 -0.63 14.29 -3.56
CA ASP A 5 -1.41 13.35 -2.76
C ASP A 5 -2.91 13.62 -2.88
N ARG A 6 -3.32 14.90 -2.97
CA ARG A 6 -4.71 15.28 -3.22
C ARG A 6 -5.20 14.84 -4.60
N GLU A 7 -4.38 15.00 -5.64
CA GLU A 7 -4.70 14.55 -7.00
C GLU A 7 -4.84 13.03 -7.08
N ARG A 8 -3.93 12.28 -6.43
CA ARG A 8 -3.99 10.81 -6.33
C ARG A 8 -5.23 10.34 -5.58
N LYS A 9 -5.53 10.98 -4.45
CA LYS A 9 -6.75 10.72 -3.67
C LYS A 9 -7.99 10.88 -4.54
N TYR A 10 -8.13 12.04 -5.18
CA TYR A 10 -9.29 12.33 -6.03
C TYR A 10 -9.46 11.31 -7.16
N TYR A 11 -8.38 10.99 -7.88
CA TYR A 11 -8.41 9.98 -8.93
C TYR A 11 -8.85 8.61 -8.40
N TYR A 12 -8.21 8.13 -7.32
CA TYR A 12 -8.51 6.82 -6.76
C TYR A 12 -9.97 6.71 -6.30
N GLU A 13 -10.45 7.70 -5.53
CA GLU A 13 -11.82 7.68 -4.99
C GLU A 13 -12.87 7.80 -6.11
N THR A 14 -12.60 8.61 -7.14
CA THR A 14 -13.51 8.78 -8.28
C THR A 14 -13.71 7.48 -9.07
N TYR A 15 -12.63 6.74 -9.34
CA TYR A 15 -12.68 5.58 -10.24
C TYR A 15 -12.84 4.25 -9.53
N SER A 16 -12.46 4.14 -8.26
CA SER A 16 -12.63 2.90 -7.48
C SER A 16 -13.89 2.89 -6.62
N GLY A 17 -14.47 4.06 -6.32
CA GLY A 17 -15.54 4.21 -5.32
C GLY A 17 -15.11 3.86 -3.89
N LYS A 18 -13.82 3.62 -3.65
CA LYS A 18 -13.25 3.28 -2.34
C LYS A 18 -12.53 4.48 -1.75
N GLU A 19 -12.53 4.59 -0.42
CA GLU A 19 -11.80 5.64 0.29
C GLU A 19 -10.28 5.44 0.15
N TRP A 20 -9.58 6.52 -0.18
CA TRP A 20 -8.12 6.50 -0.30
C TRP A 20 -7.45 6.36 1.07
N GLY A 21 -6.56 5.38 1.20
CA GLY A 21 -5.84 5.11 2.45
C GLY A 21 -6.63 4.32 3.51
N SER A 22 -7.90 3.99 3.26
CA SER A 22 -8.67 3.10 4.13
C SER A 22 -8.04 1.70 4.19
N ILE A 23 -8.05 1.08 5.38
CA ILE A 23 -7.57 -0.30 5.58
C ILE A 23 -8.39 -1.28 4.74
N GLN A 24 -9.70 -1.06 4.65
CA GLN A 24 -10.63 -1.91 3.90
C GLN A 24 -10.37 -1.86 2.39
N SER A 25 -9.71 -0.81 1.90
CA SER A 25 -9.37 -0.63 0.50
C SER A 25 -8.11 -1.40 0.06
N HIS A 26 -7.36 -1.99 1.00
CA HIS A 26 -6.04 -2.60 0.75
C HIS A 26 -5.92 -3.97 1.42
N GLN A 27 -5.17 -4.89 0.81
CA GLN A 27 -4.78 -6.14 1.48
C GLN A 27 -3.70 -5.87 2.53
N ILE A 28 -2.78 -4.92 2.26
CA ILE A 28 -1.64 -4.60 3.11
C ILE A 28 -1.39 -3.08 3.13
N LEU A 29 -1.17 -2.54 4.32
CA LEU A 29 -0.68 -1.17 4.54
C LEU A 29 0.54 -1.21 5.47
N MET A 30 1.58 -0.45 5.14
CA MET A 30 2.85 -0.44 5.89
C MET A 30 3.31 0.98 6.21
N ASN A 31 3.72 1.21 7.46
CA ASN A 31 4.28 2.49 7.89
C ASN A 31 5.77 2.56 7.53
N SER A 32 6.11 3.26 6.46
CA SER A 32 7.47 3.39 5.96
C SER A 32 8.41 4.17 6.88
N SER A 33 7.89 5.11 7.68
CA SER A 33 8.71 5.85 8.66
C SER A 33 9.15 4.98 9.84
N LEU A 34 8.30 4.03 10.26
CA LEU A 34 8.60 3.11 11.35
C LEU A 34 9.45 1.92 10.88
N LEU A 35 9.12 1.33 9.73
CA LEU A 35 9.74 0.10 9.25
C LEU A 35 11.04 0.35 8.47
N GLY A 36 11.15 1.49 7.78
CA GLY A 36 12.18 1.69 6.78
C GLY A 36 11.93 0.88 5.51
N LYS A 37 12.69 1.20 4.45
CA LYS A 37 12.50 0.61 3.12
C LYS A 37 12.90 -0.87 3.10
N GLU A 38 14.00 -1.21 3.75
CA GLU A 38 14.61 -2.53 3.72
C GLU A 38 13.67 -3.59 4.31
N LYS A 39 13.08 -3.33 5.48
CA LYS A 39 12.10 -4.24 6.10
C LYS A 39 10.82 -4.38 5.29
N ILE A 40 10.34 -3.31 4.66
CA ILE A 40 9.17 -3.36 3.77
C ILE A 40 9.44 -4.31 2.59
N VAL A 41 10.61 -4.21 1.97
CA VAL A 41 10.99 -5.09 0.86
C VAL A 41 11.10 -6.54 1.32
N GLU A 42 11.70 -6.78 2.50
CA GLU A 42 11.79 -8.12 3.10
C GLU A 42 10.41 -8.74 3.33
N TYR A 43 9.47 -8.00 3.94
CA TYR A 43 8.11 -8.49 4.19
C TYR A 43 7.34 -8.78 2.91
N LEU A 44 7.45 -7.92 1.90
CA LEU A 44 6.84 -8.18 0.59
C LEU A 44 7.43 -9.43 -0.06
N ALA A 45 8.76 -9.61 -0.02
CA ALA A 45 9.40 -10.78 -0.59
C ALA A 45 9.00 -12.08 0.14
N ALA A 46 8.88 -12.05 1.47
CA ALA A 46 8.45 -13.20 2.26
C ALA A 46 7.04 -13.67 1.88
N LEU A 47 6.09 -12.73 1.73
CA LEU A 47 4.70 -13.04 1.37
C LEU A 47 4.56 -13.79 0.04
N TYR A 48 5.39 -13.46 -0.96
CA TYR A 48 5.32 -14.13 -2.25
C TYR A 48 6.20 -15.38 -2.36
N LYS A 49 7.20 -15.54 -1.48
CA LYS A 49 8.01 -16.77 -1.44
C LYS A 49 7.21 -17.96 -0.92
N GLU A 50 6.41 -17.77 0.13
CA GLU A 50 5.52 -18.84 0.63
C GLU A 50 4.51 -19.30 -0.43
N GLN A 51 4.07 -18.40 -1.32
CA GLN A 51 3.13 -18.74 -2.40
C GLN A 51 3.76 -19.48 -3.60
N GLN A 52 5.07 -19.76 -3.59
CA GLN A 52 5.75 -20.50 -4.66
C GLN A 52 6.17 -21.92 -4.23
N GLU A 53 5.98 -22.27 -2.95
CA GLU A 53 6.26 -23.60 -2.42
C GLU A 53 5.01 -24.50 -2.30
N GLU A 54 3.83 -23.99 -2.68
CA GLU A 54 2.59 -24.76 -2.94
C GLU A 54 2.40 -25.08 -4.42
#